data_AF-A0A3M1MQ25-F1
#
_entry.id   AF-A0A3M1MQ25-F1
#
_cell.length_a   1.000
_cell.length_b   1.000
_cell.length_c   1.000
_cell.angle_alpha   90.00
_cell.angle_beta   90.00
_cell.angle_gamma   90.00
#
_symmetry.space_group_name_H-M   'P 1'
#
loop_
_entity.id
_entity.type
_entity.pdbx_description
1 polymer ?
#
loop_
_entity_poly.entity_id
_entity_poly.type
_entity_poly.pdbx_seq_one_letter_code
_entity_poly.pdbx_strand_id
1 'polypeptide(L)'
;MKRNLFLFLLLFFIYAYTFPRWASWSQNSRLDLTMALVDEGSLSIDHYYTNTGDYAEFEGRFYTDKAPGVSFLGVPVYAAYRMVASLPPVTHLMEKIARSPAFAATLNPEGTGVAVDKVYFMGALYAVTMTTIAIPAALLGVLLYVSLGRVLSDERLRLG
;
A
#
# COMPACT_ATOMS: atom_id res chain seq x y z
N MET A 1 22.45 -9.08 17.35
CA MET A 1 21.43 -9.58 16.37
C MET A 1 19.98 -9.58 16.89
N LYS A 2 19.69 -10.17 18.06
CA LYS A 2 18.30 -10.28 18.60
C LYS A 2 17.57 -8.93 18.77
N ARG A 3 18.26 -7.89 19.24
CA ARG A 3 17.71 -6.53 19.43
C ARG A 3 17.30 -5.85 18.12
N ASN A 4 18.09 -6.03 17.06
CA ASN A 4 17.81 -5.45 15.75
C ASN A 4 16.60 -6.12 15.10
N LEU A 5 16.50 -7.44 15.24
CA LEU A 5 15.32 -8.19 14.77
C LEU A 5 14.06 -7.78 15.54
N PHE A 6 14.15 -7.64 16.86
CA PHE A 6 13.05 -7.14 17.67
C PHE A 6 12.62 -5.74 17.22
N LEU A 7 13.56 -4.81 17.04
CA LEU A 7 13.28 -3.46 16.58
C LEU A 7 12.66 -3.46 15.17
N PHE A 8 13.20 -4.26 14.25
CA PHE A 8 12.63 -4.43 12.91
C PHE A 8 11.18 -4.89 13.00
N LEU A 9 10.90 -5.98 13.73
CA LEU A 9 9.56 -6.52 13.86
C LEU A 9 8.62 -5.52 14.53
N LEU A 10 9.06 -4.84 15.58
CA LEU A 10 8.29 -3.81 16.25
C LEU A 10 7.89 -2.70 15.28
N LEU A 11 8.85 -2.13 14.54
CA LEU A 11 8.60 -1.08 13.56
C LEU A 11 7.70 -1.58 12.41
N PHE A 12 8.01 -2.77 11.88
CA PHE A 12 7.23 -3.39 10.81
C PHE A 12 5.77 -3.57 11.24
N PHE A 13 5.50 -4.11 12.44
CA PHE A 13 4.14 -4.29 12.93
C PHE A 13 3.44 -2.97 13.23
N ILE A 14 4.14 -1.92 13.65
CA ILE A 14 3.55 -0.57 13.80
C ILE A 14 3.07 -0.07 12.43
N TYR A 15 3.90 -0.14 11.39
CA TYR A 15 3.52 0.29 10.04
C TYR A 15 2.48 -0.62 9.39
N ALA A 16 2.50 -1.93 9.68
CA ALA A 16 1.52 -2.89 9.19
C ALA A 16 0.15 -2.70 9.85
N TYR A 17 0.11 -2.37 11.14
CA TYR A 17 -1.12 -2.15 11.88
C TYR A 17 -1.89 -0.91 11.40
N THR A 18 -1.19 0.11 10.92
CA THR A 18 -1.83 1.28 10.30
C THR A 18 -2.37 0.94 8.92
N PHE A 19 -3.53 0.29 8.88
CA PHE A 19 -4.21 -0.05 7.64
C PHE A 19 -4.43 1.21 6.78
N PRO A 20 -4.16 1.12 5.46
CA PRO A 20 -4.54 2.17 4.53
C PRO A 20 -6.02 2.48 4.68
N ARG A 21 -6.33 3.73 4.99
CA ARG A 21 -7.71 4.18 5.18
C ARG A 21 -8.34 4.46 3.82
N TRP A 22 -9.62 4.12 3.67
CA TRP A 22 -10.37 4.37 2.45
C TRP A 22 -10.35 5.86 2.01
N ALA A 23 -10.33 6.78 2.97
CA ALA A 23 -10.25 8.23 2.74
C ALA A 23 -8.82 8.76 2.52
N SER A 24 -7.84 7.89 2.25
CA SER A 24 -6.46 8.28 2.00
C SER A 24 -6.24 8.61 0.51
N TRP A 25 -6.79 9.74 0.06
CA TRP A 25 -6.76 10.15 -1.35
C TRP A 25 -5.34 10.13 -1.94
N SER A 26 -4.36 10.64 -1.22
CA SER A 26 -2.97 10.65 -1.72
C SER A 26 -2.39 9.24 -1.95
N GLN A 27 -2.75 8.25 -1.14
CA GLN A 27 -2.28 6.87 -1.32
C GLN A 27 -3.04 6.18 -2.45
N ASN A 28 -4.36 6.41 -2.52
CA ASN A 28 -5.20 5.88 -3.58
C ASN A 28 -4.76 6.40 -4.94
N SER A 29 -4.50 7.71 -5.09
CA SER A 29 -3.99 8.32 -6.32
C SER A 29 -2.70 7.68 -6.84
N ARG A 30 -1.76 7.33 -5.94
CA ARG A 30 -0.53 6.63 -6.32
C ARG A 30 -0.78 5.18 -6.74
N LEU A 31 -1.72 4.50 -6.07
CA LEU A 31 -2.11 3.15 -6.43
C LEU A 31 -2.86 3.13 -7.78
N ASP A 32 -3.74 4.09 -8.03
CA ASP A 32 -4.46 4.22 -9.29
C ASP A 32 -3.48 4.30 -10.48
N LEU A 33 -2.40 5.10 -10.36
CA LEU A 33 -1.32 5.12 -11.37
C LEU A 33 -0.62 3.75 -11.47
N THR A 34 -0.36 3.09 -10.34
CA THR A 34 0.27 1.76 -10.33
C THR A 34 -0.60 0.73 -11.08
N MET A 35 -1.91 0.76 -10.85
CA MET A 35 -2.87 -0.13 -11.49
C MET A 35 -2.99 0.19 -12.98
N ALA A 36 -3.12 1.45 -13.37
CA ALA A 36 -3.16 1.87 -14.77
C ALA A 36 -1.91 1.44 -15.56
N LEU A 37 -0.73 1.55 -14.94
CA LEU A 37 0.52 1.09 -15.54
C LEU A 37 0.53 -0.42 -15.81
N VAL A 38 -0.03 -1.22 -14.90
CA VAL A 38 0.00 -2.70 -14.97
C VAL A 38 -1.14 -3.26 -15.80
N ASP A 39 -2.35 -2.71 -15.64
CA ASP A 39 -3.56 -3.23 -16.25
C ASP A 39 -3.78 -2.66 -17.66
N GLU A 40 -3.35 -1.43 -17.92
CA GLU A 40 -3.63 -0.70 -19.16
C GLU A 40 -2.37 -0.22 -19.90
N GLY A 41 -1.19 -0.29 -19.27
CA GLY A 41 0.04 0.28 -19.83
C GLY A 41 -0.03 1.81 -19.98
N SER A 42 -0.83 2.48 -19.15
CA SER A 42 -1.17 3.90 -19.26
C SER A 42 -0.64 4.70 -18.07
N LEU A 43 -0.32 5.98 -18.31
CA LEU A 43 -0.07 6.97 -17.24
C LEU A 43 -1.35 7.68 -16.80
N SER A 44 -2.43 7.56 -17.57
CA SER A 44 -3.74 8.06 -17.24
C SER A 44 -4.43 7.10 -16.28
N ILE A 45 -5.12 7.62 -15.27
CA ILE A 45 -5.87 6.85 -14.27
C ILE A 45 -7.39 6.88 -14.55
N ASP A 46 -7.79 7.01 -15.80
CA ASP A 46 -9.18 7.26 -16.22
C ASP A 46 -10.17 6.21 -15.70
N HIS A 47 -9.73 4.96 -15.53
CA HIS A 47 -10.55 3.87 -15.00
C HIS A 47 -10.60 3.86 -13.47
N TYR A 48 -9.60 4.44 -12.80
CA TYR A 48 -9.40 4.30 -11.35
C TYR A 48 -9.60 5.61 -10.57
N TYR A 49 -9.69 6.77 -11.23
CA TYR A 49 -9.71 8.09 -10.56
C TYR A 49 -10.81 8.24 -9.51
N THR A 50 -11.93 7.51 -9.63
CA THR A 50 -13.02 7.52 -8.63
C THR A 50 -12.61 6.99 -7.25
N ASN A 51 -11.43 6.36 -7.12
CA ASN A 51 -10.87 5.95 -5.84
C ASN A 51 -10.26 7.11 -5.05
N THR A 52 -10.08 8.28 -5.65
CA THR A 52 -9.38 9.41 -5.03
C THR A 52 -10.01 10.76 -5.38
N GLY A 53 -9.94 11.72 -4.45
CA GLY A 53 -10.16 13.14 -4.76
C GLY A 53 -8.87 13.87 -5.19
N ASP A 54 -7.71 13.23 -5.02
CA ASP A 54 -6.40 13.76 -5.36
C ASP A 54 -6.01 13.30 -6.77
N TYR A 55 -6.31 14.10 -7.79
CA TYR A 55 -5.89 13.90 -9.17
C TYR A 55 -5.72 15.23 -9.90
N ALA A 56 -5.02 15.20 -11.03
CA ALA A 56 -4.97 16.28 -11.99
C ALA A 56 -5.78 15.92 -13.23
N GLU A 57 -6.62 16.83 -13.71
CA GLU A 57 -7.34 16.68 -14.97
C GLU A 57 -6.63 17.51 -16.06
N PHE A 58 -6.31 16.89 -17.18
CA PHE A 58 -5.70 17.54 -18.33
C PHE A 58 -6.26 16.96 -19.62
N GLU A 59 -6.83 17.82 -20.48
CA GLU A 59 -7.45 17.43 -21.77
C GLU A 59 -8.51 16.32 -21.64
N GLY A 60 -9.31 16.35 -20.56
CA GLY A 60 -10.35 15.35 -20.29
C GLY A 60 -9.84 13.99 -19.82
N ARG A 61 -8.56 13.92 -19.45
CA ARG A 61 -7.90 12.73 -18.88
C ARG A 61 -7.48 12.98 -17.44
N PHE A 62 -7.49 11.93 -16.63
CA PHE A 62 -7.16 12.00 -15.22
C PHE A 62 -5.77 11.42 -14.97
N TYR A 63 -4.98 12.11 -14.16
CA TYR A 63 -3.60 11.73 -13.80
C TYR A 63 -3.40 11.81 -12.30
N THR A 64 -2.47 11.03 -11.77
CA THR A 64 -2.01 11.28 -10.40
C THR A 64 -1.29 12.63 -10.34
N ASP A 65 -1.62 13.43 -9.32
CA ASP A 65 -0.92 14.69 -9.00
C ASP A 65 0.28 14.45 -8.07
N LYS A 66 0.58 13.19 -7.74
CA LYS A 66 1.66 12.81 -6.82
C LYS A 66 2.93 12.45 -7.56
N ALA A 67 4.06 12.58 -6.85
CA ALA A 67 5.35 12.13 -7.36
C ALA A 67 5.29 10.63 -7.70
N PRO A 68 5.79 10.22 -8.88
CA PRO A 68 5.50 8.90 -9.43
C PRO A 68 6.39 7.78 -8.87
N GLY A 69 7.43 8.11 -8.11
CA GLY A 69 8.43 7.15 -7.64
C GLY A 69 7.84 5.96 -6.87
N VAL A 70 6.91 6.21 -5.94
CA VAL A 70 6.24 5.14 -5.18
C VAL A 70 5.32 4.31 -6.08
N SER A 71 4.63 4.94 -7.04
CA SER A 71 3.77 4.23 -8.00
C SER A 71 4.58 3.27 -8.86
N PHE A 72 5.73 3.70 -9.38
CA PHE A 72 6.63 2.83 -10.15
C PHE A 72 7.19 1.68 -9.31
N LEU A 73 7.56 1.92 -8.05
CA LEU A 73 7.98 0.85 -7.14
C LEU A 73 6.85 -0.15 -6.83
N GLY A 74 5.60 0.31 -6.89
CA GLY A 74 4.42 -0.52 -6.71
C GLY A 74 4.13 -1.46 -7.88
N VAL A 75 4.58 -1.15 -9.11
CA VAL A 75 4.28 -1.92 -10.33
C VAL A 75 4.58 -3.42 -10.19
N PRO A 76 5.81 -3.86 -9.83
CA PRO A 76 6.09 -5.30 -9.70
C PRO A 76 5.29 -5.96 -8.58
N VAL A 77 4.97 -5.21 -7.52
CA VAL A 77 4.20 -5.71 -6.37
C VAL A 77 2.73 -5.93 -6.76
N TYR A 78 2.13 -4.95 -7.43
CA TYR A 78 0.75 -5.04 -7.89
C TYR A 78 0.59 -6.09 -8.99
N ALA A 79 1.54 -6.20 -9.92
CA ALA A 79 1.54 -7.28 -10.92
C ALA A 79 1.54 -8.68 -10.26
N ALA A 80 2.39 -8.90 -9.26
CA ALA A 80 2.40 -10.14 -8.49
C ALA A 80 1.10 -10.34 -7.69
N TYR A 81 0.58 -9.28 -7.06
CA TYR A 81 -0.70 -9.32 -6.35
C TYR A 81 -1.84 -9.74 -7.28
N ARG A 82 -1.94 -9.17 -8.48
CA ARG A 82 -2.96 -9.50 -9.48
C ARG A 82 -2.91 -10.99 -9.86
N MET A 83 -1.71 -11.54 -10.07
CA MET A 83 -1.55 -12.97 -10.34
C MET A 83 -2.10 -13.82 -9.19
N VAL A 84 -1.77 -13.49 -7.94
CA VAL A 84 -2.23 -14.22 -6.76
C VAL A 84 -3.74 -14.06 -6.54
N ALA A 85 -4.26 -12.84 -6.72
CA ALA A 85 -5.67 -12.51 -6.52
C ALA A 85 -6.60 -13.23 -7.52
N SER A 86 -6.09 -13.56 -8.70
CA SER A 86 -6.81 -14.34 -9.72
C SER A 86 -6.95 -15.83 -9.38
N LEU A 87 -6.24 -16.34 -8.36
CA LEU A 87 -6.34 -17.73 -7.97
C LEU A 87 -7.71 -18.02 -7.33
N PRO A 88 -8.39 -19.12 -7.70
CA PRO A 88 -9.75 -19.41 -7.21
C PRO A 88 -9.89 -19.36 -5.68
N PRO A 89 -8.97 -19.92 -4.87
CA PRO A 89 -9.08 -19.82 -3.41
C PRO A 89 -9.07 -18.38 -2.89
N VAL A 90 -8.30 -17.50 -3.54
CA VAL A 90 -8.19 -16.09 -3.16
C VAL A 90 -9.44 -15.33 -3.58
N THR A 91 -9.94 -15.56 -4.79
CA THR A 91 -11.20 -14.96 -5.25
C THR A 91 -12.37 -15.30 -4.33
N HIS A 92 -12.52 -16.58 -3.94
CA HIS A 92 -13.57 -17.01 -3.00
C HIS A 92 -13.43 -16.35 -1.63
N LEU A 93 -12.19 -16.17 -1.15
CA LEU A 93 -11.93 -15.48 0.11
C LEU A 93 -12.35 -14.00 0.01
N MET A 94 -12.03 -13.33 -1.09
CA MET A 94 -12.38 -11.92 -1.29
C MET A 94 -13.89 -11.73 -1.39
N GLU A 95 -14.60 -12.63 -2.07
CA GLU A 95 -16.07 -12.63 -2.09
C GLU A 95 -16.67 -12.83 -0.69
N LYS A 96 -16.10 -13.74 0.10
CA LYS A 96 -16.54 -13.97 1.48
C LYS A 96 -16.34 -12.72 2.35
N ILE A 97 -15.22 -12.03 2.20
CA ILE A 97 -14.93 -10.78 2.90
C ILE A 97 -15.91 -9.67 2.45
N ALA A 98 -16.11 -9.54 1.14
CA ALA A 98 -16.98 -8.52 0.55
C ALA A 98 -18.44 -8.65 0.99
N ARG A 99 -18.92 -9.87 1.25
CA ARG A 99 -20.28 -10.15 1.74
C ARG A 99 -20.43 -10.05 3.27
N SER A 100 -19.34 -9.77 3.99
CA SER A 100 -19.40 -9.71 5.45
C SER A 100 -20.11 -8.42 5.93
N PRO A 101 -20.97 -8.50 6.96
CA PRO A 101 -21.62 -7.30 7.52
C PRO A 101 -20.64 -6.27 8.05
N ALA A 102 -19.51 -6.74 8.60
CA ALA A 102 -18.44 -5.87 9.08
C ALA A 102 -17.82 -5.03 7.96
N PHE A 103 -17.59 -5.64 6.78
CA PHE A 103 -17.08 -4.90 5.63
C PHE A 103 -18.13 -3.95 5.07
N ALA A 104 -19.38 -4.39 4.94
CA ALA A 104 -20.49 -3.55 4.50
C ALA A 104 -20.66 -2.29 5.36
N ALA A 105 -20.47 -2.39 6.67
CA ALA A 105 -20.53 -1.24 7.60
C ALA A 105 -19.40 -0.21 7.39
N THR A 106 -18.33 -0.57 6.68
CA THR A 106 -17.20 0.34 6.37
C THR A 106 -17.32 1.02 5.01
N LEU A 107 -18.25 0.59 4.16
CA LEU A 107 -18.47 1.18 2.84
C LEU A 107 -19.20 2.52 2.97
N ASN A 108 -18.73 3.51 2.20
CA ASN A 108 -19.48 4.75 2.02
C ASN A 108 -20.76 4.42 1.21
N PRO A 109 -21.97 4.77 1.71
CA PRO A 109 -23.22 4.57 0.98
C PRO A 109 -23.24 5.23 -0.42
N GLU A 110 -22.46 6.28 -0.64
CA GLU A 110 -22.34 6.98 -1.92
C GLU A 110 -21.21 6.45 -2.83
N GLY A 111 -20.54 5.35 -2.42
CA GLY A 111 -19.45 4.76 -3.19
C GLY A 111 -19.94 4.11 -4.50
N THR A 112 -19.21 4.35 -5.60
CA THR A 112 -19.59 3.89 -6.95
C THR A 112 -19.10 2.48 -7.33
N GLY A 113 -18.31 1.81 -6.48
CA GLY A 113 -17.69 0.52 -6.79
C GLY A 113 -18.35 -0.69 -6.11
N VAL A 114 -18.24 -1.87 -6.73
CA VAL A 114 -18.74 -3.13 -6.15
C VAL A 114 -17.89 -3.51 -4.92
N ALA A 115 -18.51 -4.15 -3.93
CA ALA A 115 -17.82 -4.54 -2.69
C ALA A 115 -16.56 -5.39 -2.94
N VAL A 116 -16.59 -6.29 -3.92
CA VAL A 116 -15.45 -7.13 -4.29
C VAL A 116 -14.29 -6.29 -4.83
N ASP A 117 -14.59 -5.32 -5.71
CA ASP A 117 -13.57 -4.41 -6.27
C ASP A 117 -12.92 -3.58 -5.17
N LYS A 118 -13.68 -3.17 -4.14
CA LYS A 118 -13.14 -2.45 -2.99
C LYS A 118 -12.26 -3.34 -2.11
N VAL A 119 -12.62 -4.61 -1.90
CA VAL A 119 -11.74 -5.58 -1.22
C VAL A 119 -10.45 -5.78 -2.01
N TYR A 120 -10.54 -5.88 -3.34
CA TYR A 120 -9.39 -6.00 -4.22
C TYR A 120 -8.48 -4.78 -4.16
N PHE A 121 -9.06 -3.59 -4.30
CA PHE A 121 -8.33 -2.33 -4.20
C PHE A 121 -7.61 -2.21 -2.85
N MET A 122 -8.30 -2.50 -1.75
CA MET A 122 -7.70 -2.46 -0.41
C MET A 122 -6.58 -3.49 -0.23
N GLY A 123 -6.75 -4.70 -0.77
CA GLY A 123 -5.72 -5.72 -0.74
C GLY A 123 -4.47 -5.31 -1.53
N ALA A 124 -4.66 -4.76 -2.73
CA ALA A 124 -3.58 -4.21 -3.54
C ALA A 124 -2.88 -3.06 -2.83
N LEU A 125 -3.64 -2.12 -2.26
CA LEU A 125 -3.11 -0.98 -1.50
C LEU A 125 -2.28 -1.43 -0.31
N TYR A 126 -2.77 -2.42 0.44
CA TYR A 126 -2.06 -2.98 1.57
C TYR A 126 -0.76 -3.66 1.13
N ALA A 127 -0.80 -4.51 0.09
CA ALA A 127 0.38 -5.18 -0.43
C ALA A 127 1.46 -4.19 -0.89
N VAL A 128 1.08 -3.18 -1.68
CA VAL A 128 2.00 -2.12 -2.13
C VAL A 128 2.54 -1.33 -0.95
N THR A 129 1.70 -0.98 0.04
CA THR A 129 2.13 -0.24 1.24
C THR A 129 3.14 -1.05 2.07
N MET A 130 2.90 -2.35 2.28
CA MET A 130 3.81 -3.19 3.05
C MET A 130 5.21 -3.23 2.43
N THR A 131 5.28 -3.38 1.10
CA THR A 131 6.55 -3.54 0.40
C THR A 131 7.26 -2.21 0.14
N THR A 132 6.53 -1.15 -0.22
CA THR A 132 7.13 0.14 -0.59
C THR A 132 7.36 1.07 0.60
N ILE A 133 6.62 0.88 1.70
CA ILE A 133 6.68 1.75 2.89
C ILE A 133 7.12 0.97 4.13
N ALA A 134 6.35 -0.02 4.56
CA ALA A 134 6.56 -0.63 5.89
C ALA A 134 7.91 -1.34 6.01
N ILE A 135 8.29 -2.17 5.03
CA ILE A 135 9.58 -2.87 5.03
C ILE A 135 10.75 -1.88 4.93
N PRO A 136 10.82 -0.96 3.94
CA PRO A 136 11.91 0.01 3.87
C PRO A 136 12.03 0.91 5.10
N ALA A 137 10.91 1.37 5.66
CA ALA A 137 10.91 2.21 6.86
C ALA A 137 11.43 1.45 8.09
N ALA A 138 11.03 0.18 8.27
CA ALA A 138 11.53 -0.65 9.36
C ALA A 138 13.04 -0.95 9.20
N LEU A 139 13.50 -1.26 7.99
CA LEU A 139 14.92 -1.46 7.69
C LEU A 139 15.74 -0.19 7.95
N LEU A 140 15.25 0.96 7.49
CA LEU A 140 15.90 2.25 7.72
C LEU A 140 15.97 2.60 9.21
N GLY A 141 14.90 2.33 9.98
CA GLY A 141 14.90 2.54 11.43
C GLY A 141 15.97 1.71 12.15
N VAL A 142 16.15 0.44 11.76
CA VAL A 142 17.24 -0.39 12.27
C VAL A 142 18.61 0.16 11.85
N LEU A 143 18.76 0.56 10.59
CA LEU A 143 20.01 1.13 10.08
C LEU A 143 20.41 2.39 10.83
N LEU A 144 19.46 3.29 11.08
CA LEU A 144 19.67 4.51 11.87
C LEU A 144 20.05 4.18 13.32
N TYR A 145 19.32 3.25 13.95
CA TYR A 145 19.63 2.79 15.31
C TYR A 145 21.07 2.27 15.42
N VAL A 146 21.50 1.42 14.49
CA VAL A 146 22.87 0.88 14.45
C VAL A 146 23.91 1.97 14.18
N SER A 147 23.61 2.90 13.28
CA SER A 147 24.53 3.99 12.93
C SER A 147 24.75 4.95 14.10
N LEU A 148 23.67 5.31 14.81
CA LEU A 148 23.74 6.16 16.00
C LEU A 148 24.56 5.53 17.12
N GLY A 149 24.42 4.22 17.34
CA GLY A 149 25.23 3.51 18.35
C GLY A 149 26.73 3.54 18.06
N ARG A 150 27.14 3.59 16.78
CA ARG A 150 28.55 3.74 16.41
C ARG A 150 29.07 5.15 16.74
N VAL A 151 28.27 6.17 16.44
CA VAL A 151 28.62 7.60 16.62
C VAL A 151 28.62 8.03 18.09
N LEU A 152 27.63 7.61 18.88
CA LEU A 152 27.36 8.20 20.21
C LEU A 152 28.27 7.72 21.35
N SER A 153 29.29 6.88 21.10
CA SER A 153 30.19 6.34 22.14
C SER A 153 29.54 5.65 23.35
N ASP A 154 28.23 5.44 23.32
CA ASP A 154 27.49 4.77 24.37
C ASP A 154 27.54 3.25 24.15
N GLU A 155 28.18 2.53 25.08
CA GLU A 155 28.30 1.07 25.05
C GLU A 155 26.95 0.35 25.07
N ARG A 156 25.87 0.99 25.55
CA ARG A 156 24.51 0.42 25.50
C ARG A 156 23.94 0.39 24.09
N LEU A 157 24.37 1.32 23.24
CA LEU A 157 23.97 1.43 21.84
C LEU A 157 24.97 0.73 20.90
N ARG A 158 26.22 0.54 21.34
CA ARG A 158 27.22 -0.29 20.65
C ARG A 158 26.86 -1.77 20.81
N LEU A 159 27.04 -2.52 19.74
CA LEU A 159 26.67 -3.93 19.67
C LEU A 159 27.83 -4.80 20.18
N GLY A 160 27.49 -5.76 21.03
CA GLY A 160 27.99 -7.13 20.87
C GLY A 160 27.17 -7.89 19.83
#